data_AF-A0A419JNN4-F1
#
_entry.id   AF-A0A419JNN4-F1
#
_cell.length_a   1.000
_cell.length_b   1.000
_cell.length_c   1.000
_cell.angle_alpha   90.00
_cell.angle_beta   90.00
_cell.angle_gamma   90.00
#
_symmetry.space_group_name_H-M   'P 1'
#
loop_
_entity.id
_entity.type
_entity.pdbx_description
1 polymer ?
#
loop_
_entity_poly.entity_id
_entity_poly.type
_entity_poly.pdbx_seq_one_letter_code
_entity_poly.pdbx_strand_id
1 'polypeptide(L)'
;MAEEICGEIAEKLSGVKVGRFEDVKPLVKKTLRQVLLETLKASYEKDFLETVKAKVSKGEPAVILFVGVNGSGKTLTIAKVARLLLGNGFTVCIACSDTFRAGAIEQVEILAKRLGVRAIKQAYGSDAAAVAYDAVQYARAHGINVVL
;
A
#
# COMPACT_ATOMS: atom_id res chain seq x y z
N MET A 1 2.92 17.16 -13.79
CA MET A 1 3.74 15.94 -13.62
C MET A 1 4.63 15.62 -14.82
N ALA A 2 4.11 15.27 -16.02
CA ALA A 2 5.00 14.96 -17.15
C ALA A 2 5.85 16.17 -17.59
N GLU A 3 5.25 17.36 -17.65
CA GLU A 3 5.95 18.61 -17.97
C GLU A 3 6.98 18.99 -16.90
N GLU A 4 6.66 18.81 -15.61
CA GLU A 4 7.59 19.03 -14.49
C GLU A 4 8.81 18.11 -14.58
N ILE A 5 8.58 16.81 -14.82
CA ILE A 5 9.67 15.83 -14.99
C ILE A 5 10.54 16.21 -16.19
N CYS A 6 9.92 16.59 -17.32
CA CYS A 6 10.66 17.06 -18.50
C CYS A 6 11.46 18.33 -18.20
N GLY A 7 10.90 19.26 -17.43
CA GLY A 7 11.58 20.48 -16.97
C GLY A 7 12.81 20.18 -16.12
N GLU A 8 12.68 19.34 -15.10
CA GLU A 8 13.80 18.93 -14.24
C GLU A 8 14.90 18.22 -15.03
N ILE A 9 14.54 17.39 -16.01
CA ILE A 9 15.52 16.73 -16.89
C ILE A 9 16.26 17.77 -17.74
N ALA A 10 15.55 18.76 -18.30
CA ALA A 10 16.14 19.81 -19.11
C ALA A 10 17.10 20.68 -18.29
N GLU A 11 16.74 21.04 -17.05
CA GLU A 11 17.62 21.76 -16.13
C GLU A 11 18.88 20.95 -15.80
N LYS A 12 18.74 19.67 -15.43
CA LYS A 12 19.88 18.80 -15.08
C LYS A 12 20.83 18.51 -16.24
N LEU A 13 20.33 18.57 -17.47
CA LEU A 13 21.12 18.34 -18.68
C LEU A 13 21.65 19.63 -19.33
N SER A 14 21.16 20.79 -18.91
CA SER A 14 21.63 22.08 -19.41
C SER A 14 23.11 22.26 -19.08
N GLY A 15 23.93 22.50 -20.11
CA GLY A 15 25.38 22.67 -19.99
C GLY A 15 26.19 21.38 -19.87
N VAL A 16 25.56 20.20 -19.89
CA VAL A 16 26.28 18.93 -19.93
C VAL A 16 26.91 18.75 -21.32
N LYS A 17 28.24 18.62 -21.36
CA LYS A 17 28.98 18.37 -22.60
C LYS A 17 28.85 16.91 -23.01
N VAL A 18 28.58 16.68 -24.29
CA VAL A 18 28.49 15.33 -24.88
C VAL A 18 29.45 15.24 -26.06
N GLY A 19 30.12 14.09 -26.23
CA GLY A 19 31.03 13.88 -27.35
C GLY A 19 30.32 13.98 -28.70
N ARG A 20 31.01 14.52 -29.72
CA ARG A 20 30.43 14.80 -31.06
C ARG A 20 29.83 13.57 -31.77
N PHE A 21 30.27 12.36 -31.40
CA PHE A 21 29.81 11.09 -31.93
C PHE A 21 29.23 10.16 -30.86
N GLU A 22 28.94 10.70 -29.68
CA GLU A 22 28.46 9.93 -28.54
C GLU A 22 26.93 9.92 -28.52
N ASP A 23 26.33 8.77 -28.23
CA ASP A 23 24.87 8.66 -28.12
C ASP A 23 24.40 9.38 -26.85
N VAL A 24 23.48 10.33 -27.02
CA VAL A 24 22.90 11.12 -25.93
C VAL A 24 21.82 10.33 -25.19
N LYS A 25 21.24 9.29 -25.81
CA LYS A 25 20.10 8.53 -25.23
C LYS A 25 20.42 7.89 -23.87
N PRO A 26 21.59 7.24 -23.64
CA PRO A 26 21.93 6.68 -22.33
C PRO A 26 21.98 7.74 -21.23
N LEU A 27 22.51 8.93 -21.55
CA LEU A 27 22.57 10.07 -20.62
C LEU A 27 21.17 10.56 -20.23
N VAL A 28 20.30 10.76 -21.22
CA VAL A 28 18.90 11.17 -20.97
C VAL A 28 18.16 10.10 -20.15
N LYS A 29 18.30 8.82 -20.51
CA LYS A 29 17.64 7.71 -19.80
C LYS A 29 18.10 7.59 -18.35
N LYS A 30 19.40 7.80 -18.09
CA LYS A 30 19.95 7.84 -16.73
C LYS A 30 19.35 8.98 -15.92
N THR A 31 19.28 10.18 -16.50
CA THR A 31 18.73 11.37 -15.84
C THR A 31 17.24 11.24 -15.57
N LEU A 32 16.46 10.74 -16.55
CA LEU A 32 15.05 10.42 -16.37
C LEU A 32 14.84 9.43 -15.21
N ARG A 33 15.61 8.34 -15.17
CA ARG A 33 15.53 7.36 -14.08
C ARG A 33 15.82 8.01 -12.73
N GLN A 34 16.82 8.87 -12.66
CA GLN A 34 17.18 9.58 -11.43
C GLN A 34 16.06 10.51 -10.96
N VAL A 35 15.54 11.37 -11.85
CA VAL A 35 14.43 12.28 -11.55
C VAL A 35 13.22 11.50 -11.05
N LEU A 36 12.79 10.45 -11.78
CA LEU A 36 11.67 9.62 -11.35
C LEU A 36 11.88 8.99 -9.98
N LEU A 37 13.09 8.52 -9.67
CA LEU A 37 13.40 7.94 -8.36
C LEU A 37 13.39 8.99 -7.25
N GLU A 38 13.87 10.20 -7.51
CA GLU A 38 13.83 11.31 -6.56
C GLU A 38 12.39 11.74 -6.29
N THR A 39 11.57 11.94 -7.32
CA THR A 39 10.14 12.26 -7.18
C THR A 39 9.38 11.19 -6.41
N LEU A 40 9.64 9.90 -6.70
CA LEU A 40 9.00 8.80 -5.98
C LEU A 40 9.47 8.74 -4.52
N LYS A 41 10.77 8.88 -4.25
CA LYS A 41 11.31 8.83 -2.87
C LYS A 41 10.88 10.01 -2.01
N ALA A 42 10.72 11.20 -2.59
CA ALA A 42 10.20 12.36 -1.87
C ALA A 42 8.80 12.12 -1.28
N SER A 43 8.04 11.16 -1.84
CA SER A 43 6.71 10.81 -1.37
C SER A 43 6.69 9.73 -0.26
N TYR A 44 7.82 9.06 0.02
CA TYR A 44 7.91 7.97 1.00
C TYR A 44 9.07 8.22 1.97
N GLU A 45 8.78 8.81 3.14
CA GLU A 45 9.79 9.02 4.19
C GLU A 45 10.23 7.73 4.90
N LYS A 46 9.37 6.70 4.93
CA LYS A 46 9.60 5.48 5.72
C LYS A 46 9.24 4.22 4.96
N ASP A 47 10.05 3.18 5.16
CA ASP A 47 9.73 1.85 4.68
C ASP A 47 8.44 1.33 5.34
N PHE A 48 7.58 0.71 4.52
CA PHE A 48 6.28 0.22 4.96
C PHE A 48 6.41 -0.88 6.02
N LEU A 49 7.30 -1.86 5.82
CA LEU A 49 7.47 -2.97 6.75
C LEU A 49 8.13 -2.49 8.06
N GLU A 50 9.09 -1.57 7.98
CA GLU A 50 9.67 -0.95 9.17
C GLU A 50 8.61 -0.18 9.98
N THR A 51 7.73 0.55 9.30
CA THR A 51 6.63 1.29 9.95
C THR A 51 5.67 0.35 10.67
N VAL A 52 5.27 -0.76 10.03
CA VAL A 52 4.42 -1.78 10.65
C VAL A 52 5.13 -2.42 11.84
N LYS A 53 6.40 -2.82 11.68
CA LYS A 53 7.21 -3.43 12.75
C LYS A 53 7.34 -2.50 13.97
N ALA A 54 7.58 -1.21 13.73
CA ALA A 54 7.70 -0.20 14.79
C ALA A 54 6.38 0.06 15.54
N LYS A 55 5.23 -0.16 14.89
CA LYS A 55 3.92 -0.08 15.55
C LYS A 55 3.65 -1.34 16.38
N VAL A 56 3.91 -2.52 15.79
CA VAL A 56 3.75 -3.82 16.46
C VAL A 56 4.64 -3.95 17.70
N SER A 57 5.88 -3.45 17.65
CA SER A 57 6.81 -3.50 18.79
C SER A 57 6.34 -2.70 20.02
N LYS A 58 5.36 -1.81 19.86
CA LYS A 58 4.73 -1.07 20.96
C LYS A 58 3.59 -1.84 21.65
N GLY A 59 3.34 -3.09 21.23
CA GLY A 59 2.30 -3.95 21.80
C GLY A 59 0.89 -3.63 21.30
N GLU A 60 0.75 -2.86 20.22
CA GLU A 60 -0.54 -2.58 19.59
C GLU A 60 -0.60 -3.13 18.16
N PRO A 61 -1.77 -3.62 17.69
CA PRO A 61 -1.93 -3.96 16.29
C PRO A 61 -1.66 -2.74 15.39
N ALA A 62 -0.92 -2.96 14.31
CA ALA A 62 -0.82 -1.97 13.25
C ALA A 62 -2.12 -1.97 12.44
N VAL A 63 -2.76 -0.80 12.32
CA VAL A 63 -4.02 -0.65 11.57
C VAL A 63 -3.72 0.09 10.27
N ILE A 64 -4.09 -0.50 9.13
CA ILE A 64 -3.83 0.06 7.80
C ILE A 64 -5.18 0.30 7.12
N LEU A 65 -5.45 1.57 6.79
CA LEU A 65 -6.69 1.96 6.10
C LEU A 65 -6.46 2.11 4.59
N PHE A 66 -7.29 1.44 3.80
CA PHE A 66 -7.26 1.54 2.34
C PHE A 66 -8.33 2.51 1.83
N VAL A 67 -7.90 3.67 1.34
CA VAL A 67 -8.79 4.72 0.82
C VAL A 67 -8.63 4.84 -0.70
N GLY A 68 -9.73 5.14 -1.39
CA GLY A 68 -9.72 5.41 -2.84
C GLY A 68 -11.07 5.18 -3.49
N VAL A 69 -11.23 5.66 -4.72
CA VAL A 69 -12.48 5.55 -5.49
C VAL A 69 -12.81 4.11 -5.88
N ASN A 70 -14.05 3.85 -6.29
CA ASN A 70 -14.46 2.53 -6.79
C ASN A 70 -13.63 2.12 -8.01
N GLY A 71 -13.27 0.84 -8.10
CA GLY A 71 -12.46 0.31 -9.20
C GLY A 71 -10.95 0.56 -9.10
N SER A 72 -10.45 1.30 -8.09
CA SER A 72 -9.01 1.56 -7.93
C SER A 72 -8.16 0.36 -7.49
N GLY A 73 -8.76 -0.83 -7.37
CA GLY A 73 -8.05 -2.06 -7.01
C GLY A 73 -7.87 -2.32 -5.51
N LYS A 74 -8.50 -1.55 -4.61
CA LYS A 74 -8.37 -1.68 -3.14
C LYS A 74 -8.46 -3.13 -2.64
N THR A 75 -9.53 -3.84 -3.00
CA THR A 75 -9.80 -5.21 -2.54
C THR A 75 -8.67 -6.20 -2.88
N LEU A 76 -8.14 -6.12 -4.10
CA LEU A 76 -7.02 -6.97 -4.52
C LEU A 76 -5.71 -6.52 -3.88
N THR A 77 -5.52 -5.22 -3.68
CA THR A 77 -4.36 -4.68 -3.00
C THR A 77 -4.33 -5.11 -1.54
N ILE A 78 -5.45 -5.13 -0.82
CA ILE A 78 -5.57 -5.65 0.55
C ILE A 78 -5.04 -7.08 0.61
N ALA A 79 -5.46 -7.96 -0.31
CA ALA A 79 -4.98 -9.34 -0.35
C ALA A 79 -3.48 -9.46 -0.65
N LYS A 80 -2.94 -8.60 -1.52
CA LYS A 80 -1.49 -8.56 -1.81
C LYS A 80 -0.69 -8.10 -0.60
N VAL A 81 -1.16 -7.06 0.10
CA VAL A 81 -0.54 -6.54 1.32
C VAL A 81 -0.63 -7.57 2.44
N ALA A 82 -1.76 -8.23 2.63
CA ALA A 82 -1.91 -9.34 3.56
C ALA A 82 -0.88 -10.43 3.29
N ARG A 83 -0.75 -10.88 2.03
CA ARG A 83 0.26 -11.88 1.64
C ARG A 83 1.69 -11.43 1.91
N LEU A 84 2.01 -10.17 1.62
CA LEU A 84 3.32 -9.59 1.90
C LEU A 84 3.62 -9.62 3.40
N LEU A 85 2.68 -9.19 4.23
CA LEU A 85 2.83 -9.16 5.69
C LEU A 85 2.98 -10.56 6.28
N LEU A 86 2.12 -11.52 5.87
CA LEU A 86 2.24 -12.92 6.28
C LEU A 86 3.61 -13.50 5.91
N GLY A 87 4.10 -13.22 4.70
CA GLY A 87 5.43 -13.64 4.24
C GLY A 87 6.59 -13.04 5.02
N ASN A 88 6.35 -11.95 5.78
CA ASN A 88 7.32 -11.31 6.67
C ASN A 88 7.08 -11.63 8.15
N GLY A 89 6.26 -12.66 8.46
CA GLY A 89 6.06 -13.16 9.83
C GLY A 89 5.03 -12.39 10.66
N PHE A 90 4.25 -11.49 10.06
CA PHE A 90 3.14 -10.83 10.75
C PHE A 90 1.89 -11.72 10.78
N THR A 91 1.03 -11.50 11.78
CA THR A 91 -0.30 -12.11 11.87
C THR A 91 -1.33 -11.07 11.45
N VAL A 92 -2.26 -11.45 10.56
CA VAL A 92 -3.15 -10.50 9.87
C VAL A 92 -4.62 -10.90 10.03
N CYS A 93 -5.49 -9.92 10.25
CA CYS A 93 -6.93 -10.04 9.97
C CYS A 93 -7.39 -8.88 9.08
N ILE A 94 -8.53 -9.07 8.41
CA ILE A 94 -9.08 -8.09 7.45
C ILE A 94 -10.45 -7.61 7.95
N ALA A 95 -10.66 -6.30 8.00
CA ALA A 95 -11.94 -5.66 8.25
C ALA A 95 -12.71 -5.44 6.95
N CYS A 96 -13.89 -6.05 6.81
CA CYS A 96 -14.75 -5.90 5.65
C CYS A 96 -15.61 -4.62 5.74
N SER A 97 -14.96 -3.45 5.80
CA SER A 97 -15.64 -2.16 6.03
C SER A 97 -16.27 -1.53 4.76
N ASP A 98 -16.22 -2.17 3.59
CA ASP A 98 -17.01 -1.77 2.40
C ASP A 98 -18.47 -2.28 2.52
N THR A 99 -19.16 -1.82 3.57
CA THR A 99 -20.42 -2.41 4.07
C THR A 99 -21.62 -2.24 3.13
N PHE A 100 -21.53 -1.32 2.16
CA PHE A 100 -22.58 -1.03 1.17
C PHE A 100 -22.38 -1.77 -0.15
N ARG A 101 -21.30 -2.54 -0.31
CA ARG A 101 -21.03 -3.30 -1.53
C ARG A 101 -20.91 -4.79 -1.21
N ALA A 102 -22.04 -5.50 -1.25
CA ALA A 102 -22.11 -6.92 -0.89
C ALA A 102 -21.07 -7.78 -1.65
N GLY A 103 -20.91 -7.54 -2.97
CA GLY A 103 -19.92 -8.25 -3.77
C GLY A 103 -18.46 -7.94 -3.38
N ALA A 104 -18.18 -6.77 -2.81
CA ALA A 104 -16.85 -6.46 -2.28
C ALA A 104 -16.57 -7.24 -0.98
N ILE A 105 -17.57 -7.36 -0.09
CA ILE A 105 -17.47 -8.17 1.13
C ILE A 105 -17.19 -9.63 0.76
N GLU A 106 -18.01 -10.23 -0.11
CA GLU A 106 -17.83 -11.62 -0.55
C GLU A 106 -16.45 -11.85 -1.20
N GLN A 107 -15.99 -10.89 -2.02
CA GLN A 107 -14.67 -10.96 -2.62
C GLN A 107 -13.55 -10.95 -1.57
N VAL A 108 -13.63 -10.08 -0.55
CA VAL A 108 -12.67 -10.05 0.56
C VAL A 108 -12.68 -11.38 1.31
N GLU A 109 -13.84 -11.96 1.57
CA GLU A 109 -13.95 -13.24 2.29
C GLU A 109 -13.28 -14.39 1.55
N ILE A 110 -13.49 -14.49 0.22
CA ILE A 110 -12.84 -15.50 -0.61
C ILE A 110 -11.32 -15.33 -0.57
N LEU A 111 -10.83 -14.09 -0.67
CA LEU A 111 -9.40 -13.78 -0.60
C LEU A 111 -8.82 -14.09 0.78
N ALA A 112 -9.51 -13.71 1.85
CA ALA A 112 -9.13 -13.98 3.23
C ALA A 112 -9.02 -15.49 3.48
N LYS A 113 -10.03 -16.26 3.04
CA LYS A 113 -10.03 -17.73 3.13
C LYS A 113 -8.85 -18.35 2.40
N ARG A 114 -8.52 -17.86 1.19
CA ARG A 114 -7.36 -18.34 0.41
C ARG A 114 -6.02 -18.04 1.09
N LEU A 115 -5.94 -16.95 1.85
CA LEU A 115 -4.75 -16.56 2.60
C LEU A 115 -4.69 -17.18 4.01
N GLY A 116 -5.74 -17.86 4.45
CA GLY A 116 -5.84 -18.39 5.82
C GLY A 116 -5.98 -17.32 6.89
N VAL A 117 -6.47 -16.12 6.55
CA VAL A 117 -6.66 -15.00 7.49
C VAL A 117 -8.12 -14.82 7.84
N ARG A 118 -8.38 -14.28 9.04
CA ARG A 118 -9.74 -13.99 9.49
C ARG A 118 -10.26 -12.72 8.79
N ALA A 119 -11.43 -12.83 8.17
CA ALA A 119 -12.24 -11.67 7.77
C ALA A 119 -13.25 -11.34 8.87
N ILE A 120 -13.31 -10.07 9.27
CA ILE A 120 -14.25 -9.52 10.25
C ILE A 120 -15.29 -8.72 9.48
N LYS A 121 -16.55 -9.10 9.63
CA LYS A 121 -17.69 -8.48 8.94
C LYS A 121 -18.89 -8.42 9.87
N GLN A 122 -19.76 -7.46 9.60
CA GLN A 122 -21.10 -7.38 10.16
C GLN A 122 -22.13 -7.55 9.04
N ALA A 123 -23.41 -7.33 9.37
CA ALA A 123 -24.49 -7.35 8.38
C ALA A 123 -24.26 -6.32 7.26
N TYR A 124 -24.79 -6.60 6.07
CA TYR A 124 -24.78 -5.63 4.96
C TYR A 124 -25.48 -4.33 5.38
N GLY A 125 -24.90 -3.18 5.01
CA GLY A 125 -25.39 -1.86 5.42
C GLY A 125 -25.07 -1.48 6.88
N SER A 126 -24.23 -2.25 7.57
CA SER A 126 -23.69 -1.87 8.88
C SER A 126 -22.77 -0.66 8.82
N ASP A 127 -22.50 -0.07 9.98
CA ASP A 127 -21.53 1.01 10.11
C ASP A 127 -20.10 0.47 9.89
N ALA A 128 -19.39 1.08 8.93
CA ALA A 128 -18.02 0.73 8.57
C ALA A 128 -17.04 0.94 9.74
N ALA A 129 -17.29 1.95 10.58
CA ALA A 129 -16.46 2.21 11.76
C ALA A 129 -16.65 1.13 12.83
N ALA A 130 -17.88 0.66 13.04
CA ALA A 130 -18.16 -0.48 13.92
C ALA A 130 -17.42 -1.76 13.46
N VAL A 131 -17.44 -2.08 12.15
CA VAL A 131 -16.69 -3.23 11.61
C VAL A 131 -15.18 -3.10 11.85
N ALA A 132 -14.62 -1.90 11.63
CA ALA A 132 -13.19 -1.65 11.86
C ALA A 132 -12.84 -1.75 13.35
N TYR A 133 -13.70 -1.23 14.23
CA TYR A 133 -13.53 -1.33 15.67
C TYR A 133 -13.52 -2.78 16.14
N ASP A 134 -14.50 -3.58 15.71
CA ASP A 134 -14.58 -5.01 16.03
C ASP A 134 -13.34 -5.77 15.55
N ALA A 135 -12.81 -5.42 14.38
CA ALA A 135 -11.60 -6.04 13.85
C ALA A 135 -10.36 -5.74 14.73
N VAL A 136 -10.24 -4.51 15.23
CA VAL A 136 -9.17 -4.14 16.17
C VAL A 136 -9.33 -4.86 17.51
N GLN A 137 -10.55 -4.95 18.04
CA GLN A 137 -10.81 -5.68 19.29
C GLN A 137 -10.50 -7.18 19.14
N TYR A 138 -10.95 -7.78 18.03
CA TYR A 138 -10.64 -9.17 17.70
C TYR A 138 -9.12 -9.38 17.63
N ALA A 139 -8.40 -8.48 16.97
CA ALA A 139 -6.96 -8.58 16.84
C ALA A 139 -6.24 -8.53 18.19
N ARG A 140 -6.64 -7.59 19.06
CA ARG A 140 -6.12 -7.49 20.44
C ARG A 140 -6.38 -8.75 21.25
N ALA A 141 -7.58 -9.31 21.17
CA ALA A 141 -7.97 -10.51 21.92
C ALA A 141 -7.27 -11.80 21.44
N HIS A 142 -6.87 -11.87 20.17
CA HIS A 142 -6.29 -13.08 19.56
C HIS A 142 -4.78 -12.97 19.28
N GLY A 143 -4.12 -11.90 19.73
CA GLY A 143 -2.69 -11.70 19.48
C GLY A 143 -2.35 -11.49 18.00
N ILE A 144 -3.30 -10.97 17.21
CA ILE A 144 -3.07 -10.60 15.81
C ILE A 144 -2.44 -9.20 15.78
N ASN A 145 -1.33 -9.05 15.06
CA ASN A 145 -0.54 -7.83 15.11
C ASN A 145 -0.77 -6.86 13.95
N VAL A 146 -1.55 -7.22 12.92
CA VAL A 146 -1.97 -6.30 11.85
C VAL A 146 -3.45 -6.43 11.50
N VAL A 147 -4.12 -5.30 11.34
CA VAL A 147 -5.49 -5.16 10.83
C VAL A 147 -5.44 -4.40 9.50
N LEU A 148 -6.02 -4.99 8.46
CA LEU A 148 -6.17 -4.41 7.12
C LEU A 148 -7.61 -4.04 6.80
#